data_AF-A0A7W9II73-F1
#
_entry.id   AF-A0A7W9II73-F1
#
_cell.length_a   1.000
_cell.length_b   1.000
_cell.length_c   1.000
_cell.angle_alpha   90.00
_cell.angle_beta   90.00
_cell.angle_gamma   90.00
#
_symmetry.space_group_name_H-M   'P 1'
#
loop_
_entity.id
_entity.type
_entity.pdbx_description
1 polymer ?
#
loop_
_entity_poly.entity_id
_entity_poly.type
_entity_poly.pdbx_seq_one_letter_code
_entity_poly.pdbx_strand_id
1 'polypeptide(L)' 'MRRLGEAGYPVVFDDDFPGMRRFHSEDPHGNRLEFLEPIP' A
#
# COMPACT_ATOMS: atom_id res chain seq x y z
N MET A 1 3.05 -1.23 6.34
CA MET A 1 1.57 -1.14 6.38
C MET A 1 0.97 -0.72 7.74
N ARG A 2 1.38 -1.31 8.88
CA ARG A 2 0.73 -1.10 10.20
C ARG A 2 0.59 0.38 10.63
N ARG A 3 1.62 1.21 10.40
CA ARG A 3 1.58 2.65 10.75
C ARG A 3 0.58 3.47 9.93
N LEU A 4 0.33 3.09 8.68
CA LEU A 4 -0.63 3.81 7.82
C LEU A 4 -2.07 3.52 8.25
N GLY A 5 -2.39 2.24 8.48
CA GLY A 5 -3.71 1.84 8.97
C GLY A 5 -4.02 2.37 10.38
N GLU A 6 -3.04 2.37 11.29
CA GLU A 6 -3.18 2.96 12.63
C GLU A 6 -3.39 4.49 12.58
N ALA A 7 -2.93 5.16 11.52
CA ALA A 7 -3.13 6.59 11.29
C ALA A 7 -4.42 6.92 10.51
N GLY A 8 -5.27 5.92 10.21
CA GLY A 8 -6.56 6.10 9.54
C GLY A 8 -6.48 6.19 8.01
N TYR A 9 -5.32 5.92 7.41
CA TYR A 9 -5.18 5.90 5.95
C TYR A 9 -5.61 4.54 5.38
N PRO A 10 -6.37 4.51 4.27
CA PRO A 10 -6.81 3.28 3.65
C PRO A 10 -5.58 2.50 3.13
N VAL A 11 -5.47 1.23 3.48
CA VAL A 11 -4.43 0.34 2.96
C VAL A 11 -5.11 -0.77 2.18
N VAL A 12 -4.89 -0.79 0.86
CA VAL A 12 -5.47 -1.79 -0.03
C VAL A 12 -4.34 -2.61 -0.64
N PHE A 13 -4.33 -3.90 -0.32
CA PHE A 13 -3.36 -4.86 -0.86
C PHE A 13 -3.75 -5.28 -2.27
N ASP A 14 -2.72 -5.54 -3.07
CA ASP A 14 -2.84 -6.10 -4.41
C ASP A 14 -1.83 -7.25 -4.52
N ASP A 15 -2.36 -8.48 -4.49
CA ASP A 15 -1.56 -9.71 -4.51
C ASP A 15 -1.41 -10.28 -5.93
N ASP A 16 -1.91 -9.60 -6.96
CA ASP A 16 -1.86 -10.05 -8.36
C ASP A 16 -0.54 -9.67 -9.07
N PHE A 17 0.43 -9.12 -8.34
CA PHE A 17 1.75 -8.75 -8.89
C PHE A 17 2.82 -9.81 -8.56
N PRO A 18 3.27 -10.63 -9.53
CA PRO A 18 4.21 -11.71 -9.27
C PRO A 18 5.55 -11.21 -8.73
N GLY A 19 6.05 -11.82 -7.66
CA GLY A 19 7.36 -11.50 -7.09
C GLY A 19 7.42 -10.19 -6.29
N MET A 20 6.29 -9.51 -6.09
CA MET A 20 6.23 -8.26 -5.32
C MET A 20 5.04 -8.29 -4.35
N ARG A 21 5.25 -7.87 -3.11
CA ARG A 21 4.16 -7.40 -2.25
C ARG A 21 3.81 -5.99 -2.65
N ARG A 22 2.56 -5.77 -3.06
CA ARG A 22 2.05 -4.45 -3.45
C ARG A 22 0.90 -4.04 -2.54
N PHE A 23 0.91 -2.77 -2.14
CA PHE A 23 -0.29 -2.12 -1.59
C PHE A 23 -0.33 -0.65 -2.01
N HIS A 24 -1.51 -0.07 -1.94
CA HIS A 24 -1.68 1.37 -2.15
C HIS A 24 -2.43 2.02 -0.98
N SER A 25 -2.23 3.33 -0.87
CA SER A 25 -2.92 4.21 0.08
C SER A 25 -3.24 5.52 -0.60
N GLU A 26 -4.19 6.25 -0.04
CA GLU A 26 -4.48 7.63 -0.41
C GLU A 26 -3.82 8.58 0.58
N ASP A 27 -3.29 9.70 0.09
CA ASP A 27 -2.83 10.82 0.91
C ASP A 27 -3.98 11.81 1.20
N PRO A 28 -3.80 12.81 2.07
CA PRO A 28 -4.85 13.81 2.38
C PRO A 28 -5.31 14.66 1.19
N HIS A 29 -4.55 14.68 0.10
CA HIS A 29 -4.87 15.41 -1.12
C HIS A 29 -5.59 14.51 -2.15
N GLY A 30 -5.84 13.25 -1.81
CA GLY A 30 -6.46 12.26 -2.69
C GLY A 30 -5.50 11.66 -3.71
N ASN A 31 -4.18 11.84 -3.57
CA ASN A 31 -3.24 11.17 -4.45
C ASN A 31 -3.07 9.71 -4.03
N ARG A 32 -3.00 8.82 -5.01
CA ARG A 32 -2.69 7.41 -4.80
C ARG A 32 -1.18 7.23 -4.66
N LEU A 33 -0.75 6.73 -3.51
CA LEU A 33 0.61 6.30 -3.23
C LEU A 33 0.70 4.77 -3.37
N GLU A 34 1.67 4.30 -4.15
CA GLU A 34 1.92 2.88 -4.34
C GLU A 34 3.21 2.45 -3.63
N PHE A 35 3.14 1.30 -2.97
CA PHE A 35 4.25 0.72 -2.22
C PHE A 35 4.50 -0.69 -2.75
N LEU A 36 5.74 -0.95 -3.16
CA LEU A 36 6.20 -2.20 -3.76
C LEU A 36 7.39 -2.72 -2.94
N GLU A 37 7.33 -3.99 -2.56
CA GLU A 37 8.43 -4.66 -1.86
C GLU A 37 8.69 -6.04 -2.48
N PRO A 38 9.93 -6.37 -2.89
CA PRO A 38 10.24 -7.67 -3.46
C PRO A 38 9.92 -8.81 -2.47
N ILE A 39 9.39 -9.91 -3.00
CA ILE A 39 9.26 -11.15 -2.22
C ILE A 39 10.66 -11.80 -2.15
N PRO A 40 11.18 -12.15 -0.95
CA PRO A 40 12.47 -12.82 -0.80
C PRO A 40 12.58 -14.15 -1.52
#